data_AF-A0A520KP37-F1
#
_entry.id   AF-A0A520KP37-F1
#
_cell.length_a   1.000
_cell.length_b   1.000
_cell.length_c   1.000
_cell.angle_alpha   90.00
_cell.angle_beta   90.00
_cell.angle_gamma   90.00
#
_symmetry.space_group_name_H-M   'P 1'
#
loop_
_entity.id
_entity.type
_entity.pdbx_description
1 polymer ?
#
loop_
_entity_poly.entity_id
_entity_poly.type
_entity_poly.pdbx_seq_one_letter_code
_entity_poly.pdbx_strand_id
1 'polypeptide(L)' 'SLTLRIPVCTELEQRLAISMRVSGRWRLVGHGLVKGGKEYKQ' A
#
# COMPACT_ATOMS: atom_id res chain seq x y z
N SER A 1 -10.07 -2.55 -2.34
CA SER A 1 -9.42 -2.61 -1.02
C SER A 1 -8.26 -3.60 -1.08
N LEU A 2 -7.19 -3.39 -0.33
CA LEU A 2 -6.01 -4.26 -0.31
C LEU A 2 -5.78 -4.76 1.13
N THR A 3 -5.43 -6.03 1.28
CA THR A 3 -5.03 -6.61 2.58
C THR A 3 -3.51 -6.57 2.68
N LEU A 4 -2.99 -5.89 3.69
CA LEU A 4 -1.55 -5.85 3.97
C LEU A 4 -1.13 -7.12 4.70
N ARG A 5 0.10 -7.59 4.43
CA ARG A 5 0.65 -8.78 5.10
C ARG A 5 1.05 -8.51 6.55
N ILE A 6 1.43 -7.27 6.84
CA ILE A 6 1.79 -6.78 8.16
C ILE A 6 1.06 -5.45 8.41
N PRO A 7 0.74 -5.10 9.66
CA PRO A 7 0.22 -3.78 9.98
C PRO A 7 1.27 -2.72 9.67
N VAL A 8 0.83 -1.57 9.17
CA VAL A 8 1.70 -0.45 8.79
C VAL A 8 1.10 0.84 9.34
N CYS A 9 1.94 1.71 9.89
CA CYS A 9 1.54 3.05 10.31
C CYS A 9 1.50 3.97 9.09
N THR A 10 0.41 4.71 8.93
CA THR A 10 0.23 5.67 7.85
C THR A 10 -0.81 6.72 8.22
N GLU A 11 -0.70 7.90 7.63
CA GLU A 11 -1.69 8.97 7.75
C GLU A 11 -2.67 8.95 6.56
N LEU A 12 -3.85 9.53 6.75
CA LEU A 12 -4.79 9.78 5.64
C LEU A 12 -4.15 10.77 4.66
N GLU A 13 -4.42 10.59 3.36
CA GLU A 13 -3.84 11.35 2.26
C GLU A 13 -2.31 11.21 2.11
N GLN A 14 -1.67 10.29 2.84
CA GLN A 14 -0.25 10.01 2.64
C GLN A 14 0.00 9.39 1.26
N ARG A 15 1.05 9.86 0.57
CA ARG A 15 1.49 9.34 -0.73
C ARG A 15 2.01 7.91 -0.61
N LEU A 16 1.57 7.05 -1.52
CA LEU A 16 2.01 5.66 -1.62
C LEU A 16 2.38 5.30 -3.06
N ALA A 17 3.28 4.32 -3.19
CA ALA A 17 3.68 3.73 -4.45
C ALA A 17 3.16 2.29 -4.55
N ILE A 18 2.70 1.90 -5.72
CA ILE A 18 2.25 0.54 -6.03
C ILE A 18 3.29 -0.08 -6.97
N SER A 19 3.91 -1.16 -6.50
CA SER A 19 4.86 -1.95 -7.28
C SER A 19 4.27 -3.32 -7.59
N MET A 20 4.54 -3.85 -8.78
CA MET A 20 4.10 -5.19 -9.20
C MET A 20 5.27 -5.99 -9.79
N ARG A 21 5.23 -7.32 -9.62
CA ARG A 21 6.20 -8.23 -10.22
C ARG A 21 5.82 -8.49 -11.67
N VAL A 22 6.64 -8.02 -12.61
CA VAL A 22 6.45 -8.22 -14.06
C VAL A 22 7.74 -8.76 -14.64
N SER A 23 7.67 -9.93 -15.30
CA SER A 23 8.84 -10.62 -15.88
C SER A 23 9.99 -10.80 -14.87
N GLY A 24 9.66 -11.19 -13.64
CA GLY A 24 10.64 -11.45 -12.58
C GLY A 24 11.27 -10.21 -11.95
N ARG A 25 10.82 -9.00 -12.26
CA ARG A 25 11.32 -7.74 -11.66
C ARG A 25 10.19 -6.95 -11.05
N TRP A 26 10.48 -6.21 -9.98
CA TRP A 26 9.54 -5.25 -9.42
C TRP A 26 9.55 -3.99 -10.27
N ARG A 27 8.39 -3.58 -10.75
CA ARG A 27 8.20 -2.35 -11.50
C ARG A 27 7.21 -1.47 -10.76
N LEU A 28 7.49 -0.17 -10.70
CA LEU A 28 6.51 0.83 -10.28
C LEU A 28 5.37 0.82 -11.31
N VAL A 29 4.14 0.55 -10.85
CA VAL A 29 2.96 0.50 -11.72
C VAL A 29 1.96 1.61 -11.43
N GLY A 30 2.11 2.31 -10.31
CA GLY A 30 1.26 3.45 -9.99
C GLY A 30 1.62 4.11 -8.68
N HIS A 31 0.94 5.22 -8.40
CA HIS A 31 1.01 5.95 -7.15
C HIS A 31 -0.40 6.36 -6.72
N GLY A 32 -0.57 6.70 -5.44
CA GLY A 32 -1.85 7.13 -4.92
C GLY A 32 -1.74 7.77 -3.55
N LEU A 33 -2.90 7.94 -2.92
CA LEU A 33 -3.05 8.47 -1.57
C LEU A 33 -3.82 7.47 -0.72
N VAL A 34 -3.47 7.36 0.56
CA VAL A 34 -4.20 6.50 1.50
C VAL A 34 -5.53 7.16 1.85
N LYS A 35 -6.63 6.55 1.41
CA LYS A 35 -8.00 7.06 1.67
C LYS A 35 -8.62 6.53 2.97
N GLY A 36 -8.02 5.51 3.58
CA GLY A 36 -8.53 4.85 4.77
C GLY A 36 -8.07 3.41 4.91
N GLY A 37 -8.43 2.77 6.02
CA GLY A 37 -8.06 1.39 6.34
C GLY A 37 -8.78 0.87 7.58
N LYS A 38 -8.55 -0.40 7.91
CA LYS A 38 -8.96 -0.97 9.20
C LYS A 38 -7.80 -0.87 10.17
N GLU A 39 -8.05 -0.34 11.36
CA GLU A 39 -7.04 -0.26 12.41
C GLU A 39 -6.70 -1.66 12.95
N TYR A 40 -5.40 -1.87 13.19
CA TYR A 40 -4.92 -3.09 13.85
C TYR A 40 -5.20 -2.99 15.34
N LYS A 41 -6.09 -3.85 15.84
CA LYS A 41 -6.37 -4.00 17.28
C LYS A 41 -5.50 -5.14 17.81
N GLN A 42 -4.66 -4.83 18.79
CA GLN A 42 -3.90 -5.82 19.56
C GLN A 42 -4.81 -6.56 20.53
#